data_AF-A0A963Y6C3-F1
#
_entry.id   AF-A0A963Y6C3-F1
#
_cell.length_a   1.000
_cell.length_b   1.000
_cell.length_c   1.000
_cell.angle_alpha   90.00
_cell.angle_beta   90.00
_cell.angle_gamma   90.00
#
_symmetry.space_group_name_H-M   'P 1'
#
loop_
_entity.id
_entity.type
_entity.pdbx_description
1 polymer ?
#
loop_
_entity_poly.entity_id
_entity_poly.type
_entity_poly.pdbx_seq_one_letter_code
_entity_poly.pdbx_strand_id
1 'polypeptide(L)'
;MKPQGYSRSQILLHWFVVLLLLPQYLFEDGIKGAWRAFRQGQEAAFDITVPLHVFGGLAVLLLVVWRVVLRLRRGAPEAPAGGSAMMERAAG
;
A
#
# COMPACT_ATOMS: atom_id res chain seq x y z
N MET A 1 8.97 -22.97 16.11
CA MET A 1 8.93 -23.42 14.70
C MET A 1 8.91 -22.18 13.82
N LYS A 2 9.83 -22.06 12.85
CA LYS A 2 9.89 -20.91 11.94
C LYS A 2 8.84 -21.09 10.82
N PRO A 3 8.16 -20.03 10.37
CA PRO A 3 7.10 -20.14 9.36
C PRO A 3 7.67 -20.57 8.00
N GLN A 4 7.12 -21.65 7.42
CA GLN A 4 7.53 -22.19 6.10
C GLN A 4 7.06 -21.32 4.91
N GLY A 5 6.27 -20.27 5.15
CA GLY A 5 5.73 -19.40 4.13
C GLY A 5 4.87 -18.29 4.72
N TYR A 6 4.44 -17.34 3.87
CA TYR A 6 3.51 -16.29 4.28
C TYR A 6 2.17 -16.89 4.70
N SER A 7 1.59 -16.39 5.79
CA SER A 7 0.24 -16.78 6.19
C SER A 7 -0.80 -16.29 5.17
N ARG A 8 -1.95 -16.98 5.09
CA ARG A 8 -3.07 -16.55 4.21
C ARG A 8 -3.45 -15.08 4.43
N SER A 9 -3.40 -14.62 5.68
CA SER A 9 -3.65 -13.20 6.03
C SER A 9 -2.60 -12.23 5.48
N GLN A 10 -1.31 -12.60 5.44
CA GLN A 10 -0.26 -11.75 4.86
C GLN A 10 -0.42 -11.64 3.34
N ILE A 11 -0.78 -12.75 2.68
CA ILE A 11 -1.03 -12.79 1.24
C ILE A 11 -2.25 -11.94 0.88
N LEU A 12 -3.38 -12.16 1.56
CA LEU A 12 -4.60 -11.38 1.32
C LEU A 12 -4.36 -9.89 1.56
N LEU A 13 -3.75 -9.52 2.68
CA LEU A 13 -3.48 -8.11 3.01
C LEU A 13 -2.60 -7.43 1.95
N HIS A 14 -1.60 -8.15 1.42
CA HIS A 14 -0.78 -7.64 0.33
C HIS A 14 -1.62 -7.36 -0.93
N TRP A 15 -2.43 -8.31 -1.36
CA TRP A 15 -3.27 -8.14 -2.55
C TRP A 15 -4.36 -7.08 -2.37
N PHE A 16 -4.94 -6.94 -1.18
CA PHE A 16 -5.87 -5.85 -0.88
C PHE A 16 -5.22 -4.47 -1.07
N VAL A 17 -3.99 -4.28 -0.57
CA VAL A 17 -3.24 -3.03 -0.77
C VAL A 17 -3.00 -2.79 -2.27
N VAL A 18 -2.58 -3.80 -3.03
CA VAL A 18 -2.37 -3.68 -4.48
C VAL A 18 -3.66 -3.28 -5.19
N LEU A 19 -4.79 -3.92 -4.88
CA LEU A 19 -6.09 -3.61 -5.47
C LEU A 19 -6.55 -2.18 -5.14
N LEU A 20 -6.32 -1.71 -3.91
CA LEU A 20 -6.65 -0.35 -3.52
C LEU A 20 -5.75 0.71 -4.16
N LEU A 21 -4.51 0.36 -4.51
CA LEU A 21 -3.60 1.26 -5.22
C LEU A 21 -3.99 1.48 -6.69
N LEU A 22 -4.65 0.51 -7.34
CA LEU A 22 -5.07 0.64 -8.73
C LEU A 22 -5.95 1.88 -9.01
N PRO A 23 -7.08 2.10 -8.32
CA PRO A 23 -7.89 3.29 -8.55
C PRO A 23 -7.16 4.58 -8.16
N GLN A 24 -6.22 4.52 -7.20
CA GLN A 24 -5.42 5.68 -6.81
C GLN A 24 -4.53 6.19 -7.95
N TYR A 25 -3.98 5.27 -8.74
CA TYR A 25 -3.11 5.57 -9.88
C TYR A 25 -3.90 5.85 -11.17
N LEU A 26 -5.00 5.12 -11.40
CA LEU A 26 -5.81 5.31 -12.61
C LEU A 26 -6.68 6.58 -12.58
N PHE A 27 -7.04 7.07 -11.38
CA PHE A 27 -7.98 8.20 -11.21
C PHE A 27 -7.34 9.37 -10.42
N GLU A 28 -6.04 9.60 -10.62
CA GLU A 28 -5.26 10.62 -9.91
C GLU A 28 -5.48 12.07 -10.40
N ASP A 29 -6.11 12.26 -11.55
CA ASP A 29 -6.23 13.60 -12.15
C ASP A 29 -7.14 14.54 -11.33
N GLY A 30 -8.21 14.02 -10.72
CA GLY A 30 -9.12 14.83 -9.92
C GLY A 30 -8.41 15.44 -8.70
N ILE A 31 -7.61 14.66 -7.97
CA ILE A 31 -6.86 15.17 -6.81
C ILE A 31 -5.76 16.15 -7.24
N LYS A 32 -5.09 15.93 -8.38
CA LYS A 32 -4.12 16.88 -8.95
C LYS A 32 -4.78 18.20 -9.33
N GLY A 33 -5.97 18.13 -9.92
CA GLY A 33 -6.79 19.28 -10.28
C GLY A 33 -7.21 20.09 -9.05
N ALA A 34 -7.79 19.42 -8.05
CA ALA A 34 -8.19 20.03 -6.79
C ALA A 34 -7.01 20.69 -6.07
N TRP A 35 -5.85 20.02 -6.02
CA TRP A 35 -4.62 20.58 -5.42
C TRP A 35 -4.12 21.82 -6.18
N ARG A 36 -4.21 21.83 -7.51
CA ARG A 36 -3.84 22.99 -8.32
C ARG A 36 -4.76 24.18 -8.04
N ALA A 37 -6.08 23.96 -8.03
CA ALA A 37 -7.06 25.01 -7.72
C ALA A 37 -6.80 25.59 -6.32
N PHE A 38 -6.62 24.73 -5.31
CA PHE A 38 -6.28 25.13 -3.95
C PHE A 38 -5.03 26.02 -3.89
N ARG A 39 -3.93 25.61 -4.57
CA ARG A 39 -2.69 26.41 -4.61
C ARG A 39 -2.83 27.74 -5.35
N GLN A 40 -3.85 27.89 -6.20
CA GLN A 40 -4.15 29.12 -6.92
C GLN A 40 -5.19 29.98 -6.19
N GLY A 41 -5.66 29.56 -4.99
CA GLY A 41 -6.74 30.25 -4.27
C GLY A 41 -8.10 30.15 -4.98
N GLN A 42 -8.27 29.15 -5.85
CA GLN A 42 -9.48 28.90 -6.60
C GLN A 42 -10.31 27.80 -5.93
N GLU A 43 -11.62 27.85 -6.14
CA GLU A 43 -12.51 26.76 -5.76
C GLU A 43 -12.36 25.59 -6.74
N ALA A 44 -12.26 24.38 -6.19
CA ALA A 44 -12.26 23.15 -6.99
C ALA A 44 -13.71 22.72 -7.27
N ALA A 45 -14.00 22.39 -8.53
CA ALA A 45 -15.27 21.73 -8.86
C ALA A 45 -15.35 20.35 -8.20
N PHE A 46 -16.57 19.91 -7.88
CA PHE A 46 -16.78 18.58 -7.31
C PHE A 46 -16.39 17.50 -8.33
N ASP A 47 -15.54 16.58 -7.87
CA ASP A 47 -15.12 15.39 -8.60
C ASP A 47 -15.08 14.22 -7.62
N ILE A 48 -15.80 13.14 -7.94
CA ILE A 48 -15.91 11.94 -7.09
C ILE A 48 -14.56 11.21 -6.92
N THR A 49 -13.62 11.42 -7.83
CA THR A 49 -12.27 10.82 -7.75
C THR A 49 -11.43 11.43 -6.62
N VAL A 50 -11.75 12.66 -6.17
CA VAL A 50 -11.07 13.31 -5.04
C VAL A 50 -11.32 12.57 -3.71
N PRO A 51 -12.56 12.38 -3.24
CA PRO A 51 -12.80 11.59 -2.03
C PRO A 51 -12.40 10.12 -2.20
N LEU A 52 -12.53 9.55 -3.40
CA LEU A 52 -12.01 8.21 -3.70
C LEU A 52 -10.49 8.12 -3.45
N HIS A 53 -9.73 9.12 -3.89
CA HIS A 53 -8.30 9.22 -3.64
C HIS A 53 -8.02 9.36 -2.14
N VAL A 54 -8.64 10.34 -1.47
CA VAL A 54 -8.35 10.63 -0.04
C VAL A 54 -8.70 9.47 0.87
N PHE A 55 -9.93 8.95 0.80
CA PHE A 55 -10.36 7.85 1.67
C PHE A 55 -9.69 6.52 1.29
N GLY A 56 -9.48 6.29 -0.01
CA GLY A 56 -8.75 5.10 -0.47
C GLY A 56 -7.27 5.13 -0.05
N GLY A 57 -6.61 6.29 -0.13
CA GLY A 57 -5.24 6.50 0.33
C GLY A 57 -5.12 6.30 1.84
N LEU A 58 -6.09 6.78 2.62
CA LEU A 58 -6.15 6.51 4.06
C LEU A 58 -6.32 5.02 4.36
N ALA A 59 -7.18 4.31 3.63
CA ALA A 59 -7.32 2.86 3.77
C ALA A 59 -6.01 2.13 3.43
N VAL A 60 -5.32 2.52 2.35
CA VAL A 60 -4.00 1.98 1.99
C VAL A 60 -3.00 2.20 3.11
N LEU A 61 -2.92 3.42 3.67
CA LEU A 61 -2.01 3.74 4.77
C LEU A 61 -2.23 2.83 5.97
N LEU A 62 -3.48 2.67 6.42
CA LEU A 62 -3.82 1.82 7.56
C LEU A 62 -3.46 0.34 7.30
N LEU A 63 -3.76 -0.17 6.11
CA LEU A 63 -3.44 -1.56 5.75
C LEU A 63 -1.93 -1.78 5.60
N VAL A 64 -1.17 -0.80 5.10
CA VAL A 64 0.29 -0.87 5.02
C VAL A 64 0.91 -0.85 6.41
N VAL A 65 0.45 0.01 7.31
CA VAL A 65 0.90 0.02 8.72
C VAL A 65 0.62 -1.34 9.36
N TRP A 66 -0.58 -1.88 9.19
CA TRP A 66 -0.91 -3.21 9.69
C TRP A 66 -0.01 -4.29 9.09
N ARG A 67 0.27 -4.23 7.78
CA ARG A 67 1.17 -5.17 7.10
C ARG A 67 2.58 -5.13 7.69
N VAL A 68 3.11 -3.94 7.94
CA VAL A 68 4.43 -3.75 8.57
C VAL A 68 4.43 -4.34 9.98
N VAL A 69 3.40 -4.05 10.79
CA VAL A 69 3.26 -4.63 12.13
C VAL A 69 3.21 -6.16 12.09
N LEU A 70 2.50 -6.75 11.13
CA LEU A 70 2.45 -8.21 10.97
C LEU A 70 3.81 -8.79 10.56
N ARG A 71 4.55 -8.14 9.65
CA ARG A 71 5.91 -8.55 9.28
C ARG A 71 6.84 -8.53 10.49
N LEU A 72 6.79 -7.47 11.29
CA LEU A 72 7.60 -7.33 12.51
C LEU A 72 7.24 -8.38 13.58
N ARG A 73 5.95 -8.69 13.76
CA ARG A 73 5.49 -9.64 14.78
C ARG A 73 5.68 -11.11 14.40
N ARG A 74 5.55 -11.45 13.11
CA ARG A 74 5.55 -12.85 12.64
C ARG A 74 6.83 -13.25 11.92
N GLY A 75 7.70 -12.30 11.59
CA GLY A 75 8.87 -12.52 10.75
C GLY A 75 8.50 -12.72 9.28
N ALA A 76 9.52 -12.79 8.44
CA ALA A 76 9.41 -13.25 7.06
C ALA A 76 9.78 -14.75 6.98
N PRO A 77 9.29 -15.49 5.97
CA PRO A 77 9.81 -16.81 5.67
C PRO A 77 11.32 -16.76 5.46
N GLU A 78 12.05 -17.80 5.86
CA GLU A 78 13.49 -17.87 5.61
C GLU A 78 13.78 -17.81 4.11
N ALA A 79 14.86 -17.12 3.75
CA ALA A 79 15.34 -17.12 2.37
C ALA A 79 15.67 -18.57 1.95
N PRO A 80 15.37 -18.97 0.70
CA PRO A 80 15.77 -20.28 0.19
C PRO A 80 17.29 -20.47 0.33
N ALA A 81 17.72 -21.66 0.75
CA ALA A 81 19.15 -21.99 0.83
C ALA A 81 19.80 -21.82 -0.56
N GLY A 82 20.81 -20.94 -0.66
CA GLY A 82 21.47 -20.58 -1.92
C GLY A 82 20.99 -19.27 -2.57
N GLY A 83 20.10 -18.51 -1.93
CA GLY A 83 19.69 -17.17 -2.37
C GLY A 83 20.84 -16.14 -2.31
N SER A 84 20.80 -15.12 -3.16
CA SER A 84 21.82 -14.06 -3.16
C SER A 84 21.83 -13.29 -1.84
N ALA A 85 22.97 -12.68 -1.47
CA ALA A 85 23.09 -11.83 -0.28
C ALA A 85 22.04 -10.68 -0.24
N MET A 86 21.52 -10.27 -1.40
CA MET A 86 20.42 -9.30 -1.49
C MET A 86 19.07 -9.90 -1.09
N MET A 87 18.81 -11.17 -1.42
CA MET A 87 17.63 -11.89 -0.94
C MET A 87 17.67 -12.16 0.57
N GLU A 88 18.84 -12.46 1.13
CA GLU A 88 19.02 -12.54 2.59
C GLU A 88 18.72 -11.20 3.28
N ARG A 89 19.18 -10.08 2.71
CA ARG A 89 18.89 -8.74 3.24
C ARG A 89 17.43 -8.31 3.11
N ALA A 90 16.72 -8.79 2.09
CA ALA A 90 15.28 -8.54 1.93
C ALA A 90 14.41 -9.42 2.85
N ALA A 91 14.95 -10.57 3.28
CA ALA A 91 14.33 -11.47 4.25
C ALA A 91 14.52 -10.99 5.71
N GLY A 92 15.62 -10.27 6.01
CA GLY A 92 15.84 -9.55 7.28
C GLY A 92 14.96 -8.33 7.47
#